data_AF-A0A9D7WFU6-F1
#
_entry.id   AF-A0A9D7WFU6-F1
#
_cell.length_a   1.000
_cell.length_b   1.000
_cell.length_c   1.000
_cell.angle_alpha   90.00
_cell.angle_beta   90.00
_cell.angle_gamma   90.00
#
_symmetry.space_group_name_H-M   'P 1'
#
loop_
_entity.id
_entity.type
_entity.pdbx_description
1 polymer ?
#
loop_
_entity_poly.entity_id
_entity_poly.type
_entity_poly.pdbx_seq_one_letter_code
_entity_poly.pdbx_strand_id
1 'polypeptide(L)'
;MRKKLMPILAHIRLGLLCVAWMAALLQVTTGTKYIEIVHLGVFAFIAFTVLTLSRLRRDSVLILLMLVVVGWALLDHFPDNDEWITGGRYVLIFAALLPTMALVRATASLMPSVHRTQDALAKLPASASA
;
A
#
# COMPACT_ATOMS: atom_id res chain seq x y z
N MET A 1 -1.09 12.13 25.29
CA MET A 1 -1.90 12.26 24.05
C MET A 1 -1.48 11.34 22.90
N ARG A 2 -0.19 11.19 22.53
CA ARG A 2 0.25 10.34 21.38
C ARG A 2 -0.19 8.86 21.42
N LYS A 3 -0.34 8.25 22.60
CA LYS A 3 -0.71 6.81 22.74
C LYS A 3 -2.15 6.47 22.28
N LYS A 4 -3.12 7.40 22.37
CA LYS A 4 -4.50 7.18 21.91
C LYS A 4 -4.71 7.47 20.41
N LEU A 5 -3.87 8.31 19.80
CA LEU A 5 -3.98 8.67 18.39
C LEU A 5 -3.58 7.50 17.45
N MET A 6 -2.61 6.69 17.89
CA MET A 6 -2.09 5.55 17.13
C MET A 6 -3.14 4.47 16.79
N PRO A 7 -3.99 4.02 17.74
CA PRO A 7 -5.03 3.05 17.42
C PRO A 7 -6.13 3.66 16.55
N ILE A 8 -6.58 4.90 16.80
CA ILE A 8 -7.63 5.55 16.00
C ILE A 8 -7.20 5.69 14.53
N LEU A 9 -5.98 6.16 14.30
CA LEU A 9 -5.42 6.28 12.95
C LEU A 9 -5.30 4.92 12.24
N ALA A 10 -5.01 3.85 12.99
CA ALA A 10 -4.99 2.50 12.43
C ALA A 10 -6.37 2.04 11.95
N HIS A 11 -7.43 2.30 12.71
CA HIS A 11 -8.81 1.97 12.31
C HIS A 11 -9.29 2.82 11.13
N ILE A 12 -8.96 4.11 11.09
CA ILE A 12 -9.27 4.98 9.95
C ILE A 12 -8.60 4.46 8.68
N ARG A 13 -7.31 4.11 8.76
CA ARG A 13 -6.57 3.52 7.63
C ARG A 13 -7.19 2.20 7.18
N LEU A 14 -7.60 1.34 8.11
CA LEU A 14 -8.29 0.09 7.78
C LEU A 14 -9.61 0.37 7.07
N GLY A 15 -10.42 1.31 7.56
CA GLY A 15 -11.67 1.71 6.91
C GLY A 15 -11.46 2.24 5.49
N LEU A 16 -10.52 3.16 5.31
CA LEU A 16 -10.15 3.69 3.99
C LEU A 16 -9.66 2.58 3.05
N LEU A 17 -8.84 1.65 3.57
CA LEU A 17 -8.36 0.50 2.80
C LEU A 17 -9.52 -0.43 2.40
N CYS A 18 -10.47 -0.70 3.29
CA CYS A 18 -11.65 -1.52 2.98
C CYS A 18 -12.51 -0.87 1.89
N VAL A 19 -12.72 0.45 1.95
CA VAL A 19 -13.45 1.19 0.91
C VAL A 19 -12.73 1.13 -0.44
N ALA A 20 -11.42 1.40 -0.45
CA ALA A 20 -10.60 1.30 -1.66
C ALA A 20 -10.60 -0.13 -2.23
N TRP A 21 -10.54 -1.14 -1.35
CA TRP A 21 -10.56 -2.55 -1.73
C TRP A 21 -11.91 -2.96 -2.33
N MET A 22 -13.03 -2.56 -1.72
CA MET A 22 -14.36 -2.81 -2.27
C MET A 22 -14.54 -2.16 -3.64
N ALA A 23 -14.07 -0.92 -3.80
CA ALA A 23 -14.11 -0.24 -5.09
C ALA A 23 -13.24 -0.94 -6.15
N ALA A 24 -12.06 -1.43 -5.78
CA ALA A 24 -11.21 -2.23 -6.65
C ALA A 24 -11.93 -3.51 -7.12
N LEU A 25 -12.56 -4.23 -6.17
CA LEU A 25 -13.31 -5.45 -6.48
C LEU A 25 -14.49 -5.17 -7.42
N LEU A 26 -15.20 -4.06 -7.18
CA LEU A 26 -16.31 -3.62 -8.04
C LEU A 26 -15.82 -3.34 -9.46
N GLN A 27 -14.70 -2.62 -9.60
CA GLN A 27 -14.12 -2.34 -10.90
C GLN A 27 -13.67 -3.60 -11.65
N VAL A 28 -13.02 -4.55 -10.96
CA VAL A 28 -12.53 -5.80 -11.57
C VAL A 28 -13.71 -6.69 -12.04
N THR A 29 -14.79 -6.73 -11.27
CA THR A 29 -15.94 -7.61 -11.56
C THR A 29 -16.97 -7.02 -12.51
N THR A 30 -17.17 -5.70 -12.47
CA THR A 30 -18.23 -5.01 -13.23
C THR A 30 -17.72 -4.07 -14.32
N GLY A 31 -16.40 -3.93 -14.46
CA GLY A 31 -15.78 -3.02 -15.40
C GLY A 31 -16.13 -1.56 -15.09
N THR A 32 -16.66 -0.84 -16.07
CA THR A 32 -17.00 0.60 -15.98
C THR A 32 -18.43 0.87 -15.52
N LYS A 33 -19.23 -0.17 -15.22
CA LYS A 33 -20.66 -0.01 -14.89
C LYS A 33 -20.92 0.89 -13.67
N TYR A 34 -20.02 0.89 -12.69
CA TYR A 34 -20.13 1.67 -11.45
C TYR A 34 -18.96 2.64 -11.28
N ILE A 35 -18.55 3.30 -12.36
CA ILE A 35 -17.34 4.12 -12.40
C ILE A 35 -17.32 5.26 -11.37
N GLU A 36 -18.47 5.85 -11.06
CA GLU A 36 -18.58 6.91 -10.04
C GLU A 36 -18.24 6.41 -8.63
N ILE A 37 -18.67 5.19 -8.29
CA ILE A 37 -18.33 4.54 -7.00
C ILE A 37 -16.85 4.20 -6.97
N VAL A 38 -16.28 3.79 -8.11
CA VAL A 38 -14.85 3.50 -8.23
C VAL A 38 -14.01 4.76 -8.02
N HIS A 39 -14.45 5.92 -8.51
CA HIS A 39 -13.76 7.20 -8.26
C HIS A 39 -13.69 7.54 -6.77
N LEU A 40 -14.76 7.30 -6.01
CA LEU A 40 -14.73 7.43 -4.55
C LEU A 40 -13.67 6.51 -3.92
N GLY A 41 -13.53 5.29 -4.43
CA GLY A 41 -12.48 4.35 -4.05
C GLY A 41 -11.06 4.86 -4.31
N VAL A 42 -10.84 5.54 -5.44
CA VAL A 42 -9.55 6.18 -5.76
C VAL A 42 -9.21 7.26 -4.73
N PHE A 43 -10.18 8.12 -4.37
CA PHE A 43 -9.95 9.13 -3.33
C PHE A 43 -9.67 8.50 -1.96
N ALA A 44 -10.39 7.45 -1.59
CA ALA A 44 -10.12 6.69 -0.35
C ALA A 44 -8.72 6.07 -0.36
N PHE A 45 -8.27 5.55 -1.50
CA PHE A 45 -6.94 4.97 -1.66
C PHE A 45 -5.82 6.02 -1.55
N ILE A 46 -6.02 7.22 -2.13
CA ILE A 46 -5.08 8.33 -2.00
C ILE A 46 -4.97 8.75 -0.53
N ALA A 47 -6.12 8.92 0.16
CA ALA A 47 -6.14 9.25 1.59
C ALA A 47 -5.42 8.18 2.42
N PHE A 48 -5.67 6.89 2.16
CA PHE A 48 -4.97 5.78 2.81
C PHE A 48 -3.45 5.84 2.58
N THR A 49 -3.03 6.11 1.34
CA THR A 49 -1.62 6.18 0.94
C THR A 49 -0.91 7.33 1.65
N VAL A 50 -1.48 8.53 1.66
CA VAL A 50 -0.94 9.71 2.36
C VAL A 50 -0.81 9.45 3.87
N LEU A 51 -1.84 8.88 4.49
CA LEU A 51 -1.78 8.53 5.92
C LEU A 51 -0.71 7.46 6.21
N THR A 52 -0.49 6.52 5.28
CA THR A 52 0.52 5.47 5.42
C THR A 52 1.94 6.02 5.21
N LEU A 53 2.12 6.93 4.24
CA LEU A 53 3.39 7.59 3.93
C LEU A 53 4.00 8.32 5.12
N SER A 54 3.15 8.97 5.93
CA SER A 54 3.58 9.68 7.13
C SER A 54 4.33 8.81 8.16
N ARG A 55 4.26 7.48 8.04
CA ARG A 55 4.90 6.51 8.95
C ARG A 55 6.11 5.80 8.33
N LEU A 56 6.43 6.07 7.07
CA LEU A 56 7.61 5.49 6.44
C LEU A 56 8.89 6.04 7.07
N ARG A 57 9.94 5.21 7.07
CA ARG A 57 11.29 5.65 7.42
C ARG A 57 11.74 6.71 6.41
N ARG A 58 12.48 7.73 6.84
CA ARG A 58 12.96 8.82 5.98
C ARG A 58 13.70 8.30 4.74
N ASP A 59 14.50 7.25 4.91
CA ASP A 59 15.23 6.61 3.81
C ASP A 59 14.28 6.06 2.72
N SER A 60 13.14 5.49 3.11
CA SER A 60 12.11 5.02 2.17
C SER A 60 11.40 6.17 1.46
N VAL A 61 11.22 7.31 2.13
CA VAL A 61 10.64 8.52 1.51
C VAL A 61 11.57 9.07 0.43
N LEU A 62 12.89 9.02 0.64
CA LEU A 62 13.87 9.43 -0.38
C LEU A 62 13.78 8.55 -1.63
N ILE A 63 13.70 7.23 -1.46
CA ILE A 63 13.53 6.29 -2.59
C ILE A 63 12.23 6.59 -3.35
N LEU A 64 11.14 6.84 -2.63
CA LEU A 64 9.86 7.16 -3.25
C LEU A 64 9.92 8.49 -4.02
N LEU A 65 10.53 9.53 -3.44
CA LEU A 65 10.72 10.81 -4.12
C LEU A 65 11.57 10.65 -5.39
N MET A 66 12.63 9.85 -5.33
CA MET A 66 13.43 9.53 -6.51
C MET A 66 12.58 8.84 -7.58
N LEU A 67 11.71 7.88 -7.20
CA LEU A 67 10.82 7.22 -8.13
C LEU A 67 9.81 8.19 -8.76
N VAL A 68 9.28 9.15 -7.99
CA VAL A 68 8.41 10.21 -8.52
C VAL A 68 9.15 11.07 -9.54
N VAL A 69 10.40 11.47 -9.26
CA VAL A 69 11.22 12.27 -10.18
C VAL A 69 11.49 11.49 -11.47
N VAL A 70 11.85 10.22 -11.37
CA VAL A 70 12.08 9.36 -12.54
C VAL A 70 10.78 9.18 -13.34
N GLY A 71 9.66 8.91 -12.67
CA GLY A 71 8.36 8.82 -13.32
C GLY A 71 7.97 10.11 -14.04
N TRP A 72 8.29 11.26 -13.44
CA TRP A 72 8.04 12.57 -14.03
C TRP A 72 8.89 12.83 -15.28
N ALA A 73 10.17 12.46 -15.23
CA ALA A 73 11.09 12.61 -16.36
C ALA A 73 10.72 11.72 -17.56
N LEU A 74 9.95 10.65 -17.33
CA LEU A 74 9.47 9.73 -18.36
C LEU A 74 8.12 10.14 -18.97
N LEU A 75 7.45 11.16 -18.43
CA LEU A 75 6.19 11.64 -18.98
C LEU A 75 6.44 12.54 -20.19
N ASP A 76 5.74 12.26 -21.29
CA ASP A 76 5.78 13.06 -22.51
C ASP A 76 5.09 14.43 -22.32
N HIS A 77 4.10 14.50 -21.43
CA HIS A 77 3.36 15.71 -21.09
C HIS A 77 2.87 15.67 -19.64
N PHE A 78 2.44 16.83 -19.13
CA PHE A 78 1.82 16.90 -17.81
C PHE A 78 0.41 16.30 -17.86
N PRO A 79 0.09 15.29 -17.04
CA PRO A 79 -1.19 14.59 -17.12
C PRO A 79 -2.36 15.49 -16.76
N ASP A 80 -3.42 15.42 -17.55
CA ASP A 80 -4.69 16.12 -17.26
C ASP A 80 -5.51 15.37 -16.19
N ASN A 81 -6.56 16.01 -15.67
CA ASN A 81 -7.41 15.48 -14.61
C ASN A 81 -7.99 14.09 -14.94
N ASP A 82 -8.37 13.86 -16.20
CA ASP A 82 -8.91 12.58 -16.65
C ASP A 82 -7.84 11.47 -16.68
N GLU A 83 -6.59 11.83 -17.02
CA GLU A 83 -5.45 10.92 -17.01
C GLU A 83 -5.06 10.56 -15.56
N TRP A 84 -5.12 11.53 -14.64
CA TRP A 84 -4.93 11.29 -13.21
C TRP A 84 -5.94 10.30 -12.64
N ILE A 85 -7.24 10.50 -12.93
CA ILE A 85 -8.30 9.62 -12.45
C ILE A 85 -8.16 8.22 -13.07
N THR A 86 -7.86 8.16 -14.37
CA THR A 86 -7.66 6.89 -15.07
C THR A 86 -6.44 6.14 -14.54
N GLY A 87 -5.31 6.82 -14.31
CA GLY A 87 -4.13 6.25 -13.68
C GLY A 87 -4.41 5.74 -12.26
N GLY A 88 -5.09 6.54 -11.44
CA GLY A 88 -5.53 6.13 -10.11
C GLY A 88 -6.40 4.87 -10.12
N ARG A 89 -7.31 4.78 -11.11
CA ARG A 89 -8.17 3.63 -11.33
C ARG A 89 -7.38 2.37 -11.75
N TYR A 90 -6.30 2.50 -12.52
CA TYR A 90 -5.39 1.38 -12.79
C TYR A 90 -4.65 0.92 -11.53
N VAL A 91 -4.15 1.86 -10.73
CA VAL A 91 -3.47 1.54 -9.46
C VAL A 91 -4.42 0.87 -8.47
N LEU A 92 -5.69 1.26 -8.46
CA LEU A 92 -6.71 0.70 -7.57
C LEU A 92 -6.86 -0.83 -7.73
N ILE A 93 -6.59 -1.39 -8.91
CA ILE A 93 -6.59 -2.85 -9.12
C ILE A 93 -5.58 -3.55 -8.20
N PHE A 94 -4.40 -2.96 -7.99
CA PHE A 94 -3.42 -3.50 -7.06
C PHE A 94 -3.86 -3.36 -5.59
N ALA A 95 -4.75 -2.42 -5.27
CA ALA A 95 -5.34 -2.32 -3.94
C ALA A 95 -6.15 -3.58 -3.59
N ALA A 96 -6.72 -4.29 -4.58
CA ALA A 96 -7.37 -5.58 -4.38
C ALA A 96 -6.42 -6.65 -3.78
N LEU A 97 -5.11 -6.51 -4.01
CA LEU A 97 -4.06 -7.42 -3.51
C LEU A 97 -3.54 -7.02 -2.12
N LEU A 98 -3.84 -5.84 -1.61
CA LEU A 98 -3.32 -5.41 -0.30
C LEU A 98 -3.76 -6.33 0.86
N PRO A 99 -5.01 -6.84 0.90
CA PRO A 99 -5.41 -7.79 1.93
C PRO A 99 -4.66 -9.11 1.86
N THR A 100 -4.28 -9.57 0.67
CA THR A 100 -3.53 -10.84 0.54
C THR A 100 -2.12 -10.68 1.09
N MET A 101 -1.46 -9.54 0.85
CA MET A 101 -0.19 -9.21 1.50
C MET A 101 -0.32 -9.10 3.02
N ALA A 102 -1.39 -8.47 3.51
CA ALA A 102 -1.67 -8.36 4.93
C ALA A 102 -1.90 -9.73 5.58
N LEU A 103 -2.64 -10.61 4.91
CA LEU A 103 -2.90 -11.98 5.35
C LEU A 103 -1.62 -12.80 5.39
N VAL A 104 -0.83 -12.82 4.30
CA VAL A 104 0.45 -13.54 4.24
C VAL A 104 1.39 -13.08 5.36
N ARG A 105 1.47 -11.77 5.62
CA ARG A 105 2.26 -11.22 6.73
C ARG A 105 1.74 -11.68 8.09
N ALA A 106 0.42 -11.67 8.29
CA ALA A 106 -0.20 -12.13 9.54
C ALA A 106 0.08 -13.62 9.78
N THR A 107 -0.11 -14.47 8.77
CA THR A 107 0.18 -15.91 8.83
C THR A 107 1.66 -16.17 9.10
N ALA A 108 2.58 -15.48 8.42
CA ALA A 108 4.02 -15.61 8.65
C ALA A 108 4.41 -15.23 10.09
N SER A 109 3.74 -14.23 10.67
CA SER A 109 4.00 -13.78 12.06
C SER A 109 3.53 -14.79 13.11
N LEU A 110 2.60 -15.69 12.76
CA LEU A 110 2.04 -16.70 13.66
C LEU A 110 2.74 -18.07 13.54
N MET A 111 3.60 -18.27 12.52
CA MET A 111 4.26 -19.55 12.28
C MET A 111 5.52 -19.75 13.15
N PRO A 112 5.60 -20.84 13.94
CA PRO A 112 6.78 -21.15 14.75
C PRO A 112 8.02 -21.50 13.91
N SER A 113 7.83 -22.00 12.69
CA SER A 113 8.91 -22.33 11.75
C SER A 113 9.71 -21.09 11.32
N VAL A 114 9.04 -19.95 11.09
CA VAL A 114 9.70 -18.67 10.76
C VAL A 114 10.55 -18.19 11.93
N HIS A 115 10.04 -18.29 13.17
CA HIS A 115 10.80 -17.95 14.37
C HIS A 115 12.02 -18.85 14.55
N ARG A 116 11.88 -20.18 14.37
CA ARG A 116 13.03 -21.11 14.41
C ARG A 116 14.09 -20.78 13.37
N THR A 117 13.68 -20.41 12.15
CA THR A 117 14.63 -20.03 11.09
C THR A 117 15.31 -18.69 11.38
N GLN A 118 14.57 -17.68 11.87
CA GLN A 118 15.18 -16.40 12.27
C GLN A 118 16.13 -16.55 13.46
N ASP A 119 15.79 -17.38 14.45
CA ASP A 119 16.67 -17.71 15.57
C ASP A 119 17.92 -18.46 15.12
N ALA A 120 17.80 -19.35 14.13
CA ALA A 120 18.94 -20.05 13.54
C ALA A 120 19.85 -19.10 12.74
N LEU A 121 19.27 -18.19 11.95
CA LEU A 121 20.00 -17.16 11.20
C LEU A 121 20.71 -16.17 12.14
N ALA A 122 20.05 -15.76 13.24
CA ALA A 122 20.65 -14.88 14.24
C ALA A 122 21.83 -15.53 14.99
N LYS A 123 21.91 -16.86 14.99
CA LYS A 123 22.99 -17.65 15.61
C LYS A 123 24.10 -18.04 14.62
N LEU A 124 24.02 -17.62 13.36
CA LEU A 124 25.08 -17.92 12.40
C LEU A 124 26.38 -17.20 12.82
N PRO A 125 27.52 -17.92 12.84
CA PRO A 125 28.80 -17.31 13.14
C PRO A 125 29.18 -16.30 12.05
N ALA A 126 29.85 -15.21 12.42
CA ALA A 126 30.24 -14.14 11.50
C ALA A 126 31.09 -14.62 10.30
N SER A 127 31.75 -15.77 10.43
CA SER A 127 32.49 -16.44 9.35
C SER A 127 31.61 -17.00 8.21
N ALA A 128 30.29 -17.10 8.40
CA ALA A 128 29.34 -17.58 7.40
C ALA A 128 28.70 -16.44 6.57
N SER A 129 29.05 -15.18 6.84
CA SER A 129 28.58 -14.00 6.08
C SER A 129 29.70 -13.32 5.28
N ALA A 130 30.79 -14.04 5.01
CA ALA A 130 31.89 -13.61 4.14
C ALA A 130 31.62 -13.99 2.67
#